data_AF-A0A3D1HZM3-F1
#
_entry.id   AF-A0A3D1HZM3-F1
#
_cell.length_a   1.000
_cell.length_b   1.000
_cell.length_c   1.000
_cell.angle_alpha   90.00
_cell.angle_beta   90.00
_cell.angle_gamma   90.00
#
_symmetry.space_group_name_H-M   'P 1'
#
loop_
_entity.id
_entity.type
_entity.pdbx_description
1 polymer ?
#
loop_
_entity_poly.entity_id
_entity_poly.type
_entity_poly.pdbx_seq_one_letter_code
_entity_poly.pdbx_strand_id
1 'polypeptide(L)'
;MAKRSKYDKYFSPGTHRSITAFSKHAAGGSKRRKSYTERRRNRIVGIVLACVLGAAVVFTAAFFVTDTLLGISDANIETTQKAEKDNKGNKDKNNKGGENDTTAPADNQQTSAEIKARVGNVSLLAGGSGLDQFVSSLKSAGQNAVVIDFKDASGYLSYPSSIAAVKDKAPSSKAQANAAASIKKIQQSGIKVVARIYCFKDTQMPRIDRTMAVHYNKTQMIWLDNEASKGGKPWLNPYSQTAQNYLLEVVKEVKSLGVDAILLDGVQFPDLNSNVATFDGEGSVSRNAVLVNFVNSCVSACSGTPVICAMKGEAAAGSSSDIYNGSLWSANAFAFAVDLSSLKADAQRNFPASKKVIEMKSSASNTDSTYILTK
;
A
#
# COMPACT_ATOMS: atom_id res chain seq x y z
N MET A 1 76.32 9.36 11.61
CA MET A 1 76.29 10.75 11.11
C MET A 1 75.08 10.95 10.20
N ALA A 2 74.22 11.93 10.51
CA ALA A 2 73.32 12.77 9.67
C ALA A 2 72.71 12.24 8.33
N LYS A 3 71.49 12.57 7.87
CA LYS A 3 70.36 13.44 8.30
C LYS A 3 69.16 13.15 7.36
N ARG A 4 67.95 13.46 7.85
CA ARG A 4 66.63 13.45 7.18
C ARG A 4 66.52 14.35 5.93
N SER A 5 65.56 14.03 5.05
CA SER A 5 64.69 15.04 4.40
C SER A 5 63.31 14.45 4.06
N LYS A 6 62.25 15.16 4.48
CA LYS A 6 60.83 14.93 4.14
C LYS A 6 60.47 15.83 2.95
N TYR A 7 59.61 15.36 2.06
CA TYR A 7 58.70 16.23 1.30
C TYR A 7 57.35 15.54 1.08
N ASP A 8 56.30 16.12 1.66
CA ASP A 8 54.90 15.88 1.34
C ASP A 8 54.55 16.60 0.02
N LYS A 9 53.78 15.94 -0.86
CA LYS A 9 53.04 16.63 -1.93
C LYS A 9 51.61 16.10 -2.05
N TYR A 10 50.71 17.07 -1.92
CA TYR A 10 49.27 17.04 -2.13
C TYR A 10 48.84 16.38 -3.45
N PHE A 11 47.72 15.66 -3.42
CA PHE A 11 47.05 15.10 -4.60
C PHE A 11 45.59 15.55 -4.67
N SER A 12 45.24 16.27 -5.75
CA SER A 12 43.93 16.27 -6.45
C SER A 12 43.93 17.34 -7.56
N PRO A 13 43.03 17.30 -8.57
CA PRO A 13 42.51 16.14 -9.30
C PRO A 13 42.42 16.40 -10.84
N GLY A 14 42.20 15.31 -11.60
CA GLY A 14 41.57 15.36 -12.93
C GLY A 14 42.51 15.33 -14.14
N THR A 15 42.34 14.35 -15.03
CA THR A 15 41.96 14.50 -16.45
C THR A 15 41.92 13.10 -17.11
N HIS A 16 40.81 12.76 -17.77
CA HIS A 16 40.63 11.56 -18.59
C HIS A 16 41.58 11.54 -19.80
N ARG A 17 42.09 10.36 -20.19
CA ARG A 17 42.66 10.11 -21.53
C ARG A 17 42.02 8.89 -22.17
N SER A 18 41.39 9.10 -23.32
CA SER A 18 40.98 8.06 -24.28
C SER A 18 42.15 7.75 -25.21
N ILE A 19 42.54 6.47 -25.33
CA ILE A 19 43.55 6.00 -26.27
C ILE A 19 42.84 5.38 -27.48
N THR A 20 42.92 6.06 -28.62
CA THR A 20 42.72 5.46 -29.94
C THR A 20 44.09 5.35 -30.61
N ALA A 21 44.57 4.13 -30.81
CA ALA A 21 45.75 3.84 -31.63
C ALA A 21 45.29 3.16 -32.92
N PHE A 22 45.52 3.83 -34.05
CA PHE A 22 45.50 3.23 -35.39
C PHE A 22 46.88 2.64 -35.68
N SER A 23 46.95 1.42 -36.20
CA SER A 23 48.10 0.97 -36.99
C SER A 23 47.64 0.58 -38.39
N LYS A 24 48.31 1.15 -39.39
CA LYS A 24 48.28 0.73 -40.79
C LYS A 24 49.38 -0.31 -40.96
N HIS A 25 49.07 -1.43 -41.62
CA HIS A 25 49.87 -2.16 -42.62
C HIS A 25 49.37 -3.60 -42.76
N ALA A 26 48.70 -3.94 -43.88
CA ALA A 26 48.80 -5.24 -44.57
C ALA A 26 47.99 -5.21 -45.88
N ALA A 27 48.60 -5.71 -46.95
CA ALA A 27 48.07 -5.81 -48.31
C ALA A 27 47.38 -7.15 -48.57
N GLY A 28 46.39 -7.15 -49.46
CA GLY A 28 45.98 -8.31 -50.27
C GLY A 28 44.91 -9.26 -49.70
N GLY A 29 43.76 -9.35 -50.38
CA GLY A 29 42.84 -10.51 -50.30
C GLY A 29 41.35 -10.16 -50.16
N SER A 30 40.63 -10.09 -51.30
CA SER A 30 39.18 -9.90 -51.35
C SER A 30 38.40 -11.17 -50.94
N LYS A 31 38.15 -11.33 -49.63
CA LYS A 31 37.06 -12.20 -49.14
C LYS A 31 36.27 -11.47 -48.05
N ARG A 32 35.07 -11.02 -48.41
CA ARG A 32 34.12 -10.33 -47.51
C ARG A 32 33.67 -11.30 -46.41
N ARG A 33 34.39 -11.36 -45.29
CA ARG A 33 33.94 -12.07 -44.07
C ARG A 33 32.75 -11.32 -43.48
N LYS A 34 31.55 -11.89 -43.58
CA LYS A 34 30.37 -11.41 -42.86
C LYS A 34 30.57 -11.60 -41.35
N SER A 35 30.47 -10.49 -40.61
CA SER A 35 30.54 -10.45 -39.14
C SER A 35 29.41 -11.28 -38.51
N TYR A 36 29.71 -11.89 -37.35
CA TYR A 36 28.81 -12.71 -36.51
C TYR A 36 27.50 -11.99 -36.12
N THR A 37 27.47 -10.66 -36.21
CA THR A 37 26.30 -9.82 -35.91
C THR A 37 25.22 -9.84 -37.00
N GLU A 38 25.54 -10.11 -38.26
CA GLU A 38 24.53 -10.14 -39.35
C GLU A 38 23.71 -11.44 -39.36
N ARG A 39 24.28 -12.58 -38.95
CA ARG A 39 23.56 -13.87 -38.93
C ARG A 39 22.45 -13.91 -37.88
N ARG A 40 22.61 -13.22 -36.75
CA ARG A 40 21.63 -13.23 -35.65
C ARG A 40 20.41 -12.36 -35.97
N ARG A 41 20.60 -11.25 -36.68
CA ARG A 41 19.51 -10.34 -37.10
C ARG A 41 18.54 -11.02 -38.06
N ASN A 42 19.04 -11.80 -39.02
CA ASN A 42 18.18 -12.48 -40.00
C ASN A 42 17.36 -13.65 -39.40
N ARG A 43 17.85 -14.28 -38.33
CA ARG A 43 17.07 -15.29 -37.58
C ARG A 43 15.93 -14.65 -36.78
N ILE A 44 16.17 -13.51 -36.15
CA ILE A 44 15.15 -12.81 -35.36
C ILE A 44 14.02 -12.29 -36.26
N VAL A 45 14.36 -11.73 -37.43
CA VAL A 45 13.36 -11.27 -38.41
C VAL A 45 12.48 -12.42 -38.93
N GLY A 46 13.05 -13.60 -39.19
CA GLY A 46 12.29 -14.77 -39.62
C GLY A 46 11.30 -15.30 -38.56
N ILE A 47 11.67 -15.26 -37.28
CA ILE A 47 10.78 -15.70 -36.18
C ILE A 47 9.62 -14.72 -36.00
N VAL A 48 9.87 -13.41 -36.06
CA VAL A 48 8.82 -12.39 -35.92
C VAL A 48 7.80 -12.49 -37.06
N LEU A 49 8.25 -12.69 -38.30
CA LEU A 49 7.35 -12.89 -39.45
C LEU A 49 6.49 -14.15 -39.33
N ALA A 50 7.04 -15.25 -38.81
CA ALA A 50 6.27 -16.48 -38.56
C ALA A 50 5.20 -16.30 -37.47
N CYS A 51 5.51 -15.56 -36.39
CA CYS A 51 4.54 -15.29 -35.32
C CYS A 51 3.38 -14.40 -35.79
N VAL A 52 3.65 -13.40 -36.63
CA VAL A 52 2.61 -12.51 -37.17
C VAL A 52 1.65 -13.29 -38.10
N LEU A 53 2.19 -14.19 -38.93
CA LEU A 53 1.35 -15.04 -39.79
C LEU A 53 0.52 -16.05 -39.00
N GLY A 54 1.06 -16.62 -37.91
CA GLY A 54 0.32 -17.52 -37.02
C GLY A 54 -0.86 -16.84 -36.31
N ALA A 55 -0.69 -15.59 -35.87
CA ALA A 55 -1.76 -14.84 -35.20
C ALA A 55 -2.96 -14.51 -36.12
N ALA A 56 -2.72 -14.29 -37.41
CA ALA A 56 -3.78 -14.01 -38.38
C ALA A 56 -4.69 -15.23 -38.65
N VAL A 57 -4.15 -16.45 -38.60
CA VAL A 57 -4.92 -17.69 -38.77
C VAL A 57 -5.80 -17.99 -37.54
N VAL A 58 -5.33 -17.66 -36.33
CA VAL A 58 -6.12 -17.84 -35.10
C VAL A 58 -7.26 -16.83 -35.01
N PHE A 59 -7.04 -15.59 -35.44
CA PHE A 59 -8.10 -14.57 -35.47
C PHE A 59 -9.21 -14.88 -36.48
N THR A 60 -8.87 -15.46 -37.64
CA THR A 60 -9.89 -15.86 -38.63
C THR A 60 -10.70 -17.07 -38.16
N ALA A 61 -10.08 -18.03 -37.46
CA ALA A 61 -10.82 -19.16 -36.88
C ALA A 61 -11.75 -18.74 -35.72
N ALA A 62 -11.36 -17.76 -34.89
CA ALA A 62 -12.18 -17.28 -33.78
C ALA A 62 -13.44 -16.52 -34.23
N PHE A 63 -13.38 -15.81 -35.36
CA PHE A 63 -14.52 -15.05 -35.89
C PHE A 63 -15.64 -15.95 -36.45
N PHE A 64 -15.31 -17.13 -36.98
CA PHE A 64 -16.32 -18.08 -37.49
C PHE A 64 -17.03 -18.90 -36.38
N VAL A 65 -16.43 -19.03 -35.20
CA VAL A 65 -17.04 -19.79 -34.09
C VAL A 65 -18.10 -18.96 -33.36
N THR A 66 -17.96 -17.63 -33.32
CA THR A 66 -18.91 -16.75 -32.61
C THR A 66 -20.24 -16.57 -33.34
N ASP A 67 -20.28 -16.63 -34.66
CA ASP A 67 -21.52 -16.50 -35.44
C ASP A 67 -22.43 -17.73 -35.33
N THR A 68 -21.87 -18.91 -35.05
CA THR A 68 -22.67 -20.15 -34.90
C THR A 68 -23.28 -20.35 -33.52
N LEU A 69 -22.80 -19.62 -32.49
CA LEU A 69 -23.27 -19.76 -31.10
C LEU A 69 -24.24 -18.65 -30.66
N LEU A 70 -24.32 -17.53 -31.40
CA LEU A 70 -25.27 -16.45 -31.12
C LEU A 70 -26.63 -16.60 -31.82
N GLY A 71 -26.84 -17.69 -32.56
CA GLY A 71 -28.10 -18.00 -33.27
C GLY A 71 -29.06 -18.96 -32.55
N ILE A 72 -28.81 -19.36 -31.30
CA ILE A 72 -29.63 -20.37 -30.59
C ILE A 72 -30.36 -19.83 -29.34
N SER A 73 -30.17 -18.56 -28.96
CA SER A 73 -30.73 -18.04 -27.69
C SER A 73 -32.08 -17.31 -27.79
N ASP A 74 -32.66 -17.16 -28.99
CA ASP A 74 -33.99 -16.56 -29.15
C ASP A 74 -34.98 -17.57 -29.75
N ALA A 75 -35.49 -18.45 -28.90
CA ALA A 75 -36.69 -19.23 -29.18
C ALA A 75 -37.65 -19.18 -27.97
N ASN A 76 -38.76 -18.48 -28.18
CA ASN A 76 -39.91 -18.35 -27.28
C ASN A 76 -40.43 -19.70 -26.78
N ILE A 77 -40.70 -19.81 -25.47
CA ILE A 77 -41.77 -20.70 -24.96
C ILE A 77 -42.60 -19.92 -23.94
N GLU A 78 -43.77 -19.46 -24.37
CA GLU A 78 -44.95 -19.32 -23.53
C GLU A 78 -45.52 -20.73 -23.26
N THR A 79 -46.03 -20.99 -22.05
CA THR A 79 -47.35 -21.61 -21.80
C THR A 79 -47.65 -21.65 -20.29
N THR A 80 -48.60 -20.81 -19.91
CA THR A 80 -49.84 -21.05 -19.13
C THR A 80 -49.85 -21.91 -17.85
N GLN A 81 -50.49 -21.27 -16.86
CA GLN A 81 -51.04 -21.69 -15.58
C GLN A 81 -51.70 -23.09 -15.47
N LYS A 82 -51.66 -23.63 -14.24
CA LYS A 82 -52.85 -24.21 -13.59
C LYS A 82 -52.79 -24.03 -12.07
N ALA A 83 -53.88 -23.49 -11.52
CA ALA A 83 -54.16 -23.39 -10.09
C ALA A 83 -54.80 -24.68 -9.58
N GLU A 84 -54.57 -25.03 -8.31
CA GLU A 84 -55.65 -25.53 -7.45
C GLU A 84 -55.35 -25.22 -5.97
N LYS A 85 -56.42 -24.83 -5.28
CA LYS A 85 -56.50 -24.43 -3.87
C LYS A 85 -56.50 -25.67 -2.97
N ASP A 86 -56.06 -25.53 -1.73
CA ASP A 86 -57.01 -25.68 -0.62
C ASP A 86 -56.52 -25.08 0.70
N ASN A 87 -57.52 -24.81 1.53
CA ASN A 87 -57.67 -23.68 2.44
C ASN A 87 -57.72 -24.12 3.92
N LYS A 88 -57.81 -23.12 4.81
CA LYS A 88 -58.13 -23.12 6.26
C LYS A 88 -56.97 -23.37 7.23
N GLY A 89 -56.78 -22.54 8.26
CA GLY A 89 -57.61 -21.42 8.75
C GLY A 89 -56.87 -20.65 9.84
N ASN A 90 -57.08 -19.33 9.89
CA ASN A 90 -57.83 -18.60 10.94
C ASN A 90 -57.25 -18.77 12.36
N LYS A 91 -57.01 -17.73 13.18
CA LYS A 91 -57.75 -16.46 13.31
C LYS A 91 -57.11 -15.62 14.43
N ASP A 92 -57.19 -14.28 14.28
CA ASP A 92 -57.45 -13.25 15.32
C ASP A 92 -56.46 -13.10 16.51
N LYS A 93 -56.30 -11.99 17.23
CA LYS A 93 -56.47 -10.52 17.09
C LYS A 93 -55.98 -9.94 18.45
N ASN A 94 -55.45 -8.71 18.43
CA ASN A 94 -55.52 -7.65 19.46
C ASN A 94 -55.23 -7.94 20.95
N ASN A 95 -54.27 -7.22 21.52
CA ASN A 95 -54.42 -6.12 22.52
C ASN A 95 -53.03 -5.80 23.11
N LYS A 96 -52.54 -4.55 23.16
CA LYS A 96 -52.90 -3.39 24.02
C LYS A 96 -52.36 -3.49 25.46
N GLY A 97 -51.41 -2.59 25.77
CA GLY A 97 -51.22 -1.95 27.08
C GLY A 97 -50.21 -2.57 28.04
N GLY A 98 -49.29 -1.73 28.55
CA GLY A 98 -48.43 -2.06 29.69
C GLY A 98 -47.23 -1.14 29.82
N GLU A 99 -47.46 0.06 30.38
CA GLU A 99 -46.40 0.84 31.06
C GLU A 99 -45.77 -0.02 32.16
N ASN A 100 -44.44 0.00 32.26
CA ASN A 100 -43.77 -0.09 33.54
C ASN A 100 -42.45 0.68 33.47
N ASP A 101 -42.43 1.75 34.23
CA ASP A 101 -41.28 2.53 34.65
C ASP A 101 -40.31 1.63 35.42
N THR A 102 -39.07 1.53 34.95
CA THR A 102 -37.95 1.07 35.77
C THR A 102 -36.71 1.82 35.28
N THR A 103 -36.38 2.85 36.05
CA THR A 103 -35.17 3.65 35.97
C THR A 103 -33.92 2.77 35.92
N ALA A 104 -33.40 2.53 34.72
CA ALA A 104 -32.08 1.98 34.49
C ALA A 104 -31.07 3.14 34.39
N PRO A 105 -29.89 3.04 35.02
CA PRO A 105 -28.93 4.14 35.06
C PRO A 105 -28.46 4.47 33.66
N ALA A 106 -28.36 5.77 33.37
CA ALA A 106 -27.97 6.33 32.08
C ALA A 106 -26.81 5.56 31.47
N ASP A 107 -27.14 4.78 30.44
CA ASP A 107 -26.20 4.34 29.42
C ASP A 107 -25.61 5.63 28.86
N ASN A 108 -24.40 5.96 29.32
CA ASN A 108 -23.60 7.01 28.72
C ASN A 108 -23.20 6.46 27.36
N GLN A 109 -24.14 6.54 26.41
CA GLN A 109 -23.89 6.39 25.00
C GLN A 109 -22.83 7.43 24.68
N GLN A 110 -21.58 7.00 24.74
CA GLN A 110 -20.49 7.71 24.12
C GLN A 110 -20.79 7.67 22.63
N THR A 111 -21.63 8.62 22.20
CA THR A 111 -21.89 8.97 20.82
C THR A 111 -20.57 8.87 20.12
N SER A 112 -20.45 7.91 19.20
CA SER A 112 -19.26 7.63 18.41
C SER A 112 -18.90 8.90 17.65
N ALA A 113 -18.17 9.81 18.29
CA ALA A 113 -17.83 11.11 17.75
C ALA A 113 -17.08 10.88 16.45
N GLU A 114 -17.63 11.46 15.38
CA GLU A 114 -17.01 11.47 14.06
C GLU A 114 -15.55 11.91 14.20
N ILE A 115 -14.60 11.04 13.85
CA ILE A 115 -13.18 11.42 13.83
C ILE A 115 -13.04 12.39 12.68
N LYS A 116 -12.62 13.64 12.91
CA LYS A 116 -12.31 14.67 11.91
C LYS A 116 -10.83 15.01 12.04
N ALA A 117 -10.02 14.30 11.26
CA ALA A 117 -8.57 14.41 11.35
C ALA A 117 -7.98 15.40 10.33
N ARG A 118 -6.74 15.85 10.57
CA ARG A 118 -5.89 16.48 9.56
C ARG A 118 -4.49 15.87 9.64
N VAL A 119 -3.83 15.71 8.50
CA VAL A 119 -2.44 15.23 8.48
C VAL A 119 -1.53 16.35 8.98
N GLY A 120 -0.68 16.02 9.93
CA GLY A 120 0.34 16.91 10.48
C GLY A 120 1.74 16.49 10.05
N ASN A 121 2.66 17.46 10.01
CA ASN A 121 4.06 17.19 9.72
C ASN A 121 4.72 16.42 10.87
N VAL A 122 5.73 15.58 10.56
CA VAL A 122 6.53 14.85 11.55
C VAL A 122 7.18 15.78 12.59
N SER A 123 7.52 17.02 12.21
CA SER A 123 8.10 18.01 13.12
C SER A 123 7.24 18.31 14.34
N LEU A 124 5.93 18.05 14.29
CA LEU A 124 5.02 18.15 15.44
C LEU A 124 5.44 17.23 16.59
N LEU A 125 6.09 16.10 16.30
CA LEU A 125 6.61 15.19 17.33
C LEU A 125 7.83 15.77 18.08
N ALA A 126 8.49 16.80 17.54
CA ALA A 126 9.56 17.54 18.23
C ALA A 126 9.02 18.40 19.38
N GLY A 127 7.74 18.78 19.33
CA GLY A 127 7.09 19.71 20.27
C GLY A 127 7.28 21.17 19.88
N GLY A 128 7.37 22.05 20.89
CA GLY A 128 7.58 23.49 20.69
C GLY A 128 6.37 24.26 20.17
N SER A 129 6.60 25.51 19.75
CA SER A 129 5.54 26.45 19.35
C SER A 129 4.80 26.04 18.08
N GLY A 130 5.48 25.36 17.14
CA GLY A 130 4.83 24.84 15.93
C GLY A 130 3.74 23.82 16.25
N LEU A 131 3.95 22.97 17.27
CA LEU A 131 2.92 22.07 17.77
C LEU A 131 1.70 22.82 18.33
N ASP A 132 1.96 23.86 19.14
CA ASP A 132 0.89 24.64 19.78
C ASP A 132 0.04 25.40 18.76
N GLN A 133 0.68 25.99 17.74
CA GLN A 133 0.02 26.66 16.63
C GLN A 133 -0.83 25.67 15.83
N PHE A 134 -0.28 24.50 15.51
CA PHE A 134 -0.99 23.48 14.76
C PHE A 134 -2.23 22.97 15.52
N VAL A 135 -2.09 22.61 16.79
CA VAL A 135 -3.21 22.17 17.65
C VAL A 135 -4.29 23.25 17.74
N SER A 136 -3.91 24.52 17.87
CA SER A 136 -4.87 25.64 17.88
C SER A 136 -5.61 25.73 16.53
N SER A 137 -4.91 25.54 15.41
CA SER A 137 -5.52 25.55 14.08
C SER A 137 -6.51 24.40 13.84
N LEU A 138 -6.27 23.22 14.44
CA LEU A 138 -7.20 22.09 14.38
C LEU A 138 -8.52 22.44 15.07
N LYS A 139 -8.42 22.99 16.30
CA LYS A 139 -9.59 23.37 17.10
C LYS A 139 -10.44 24.44 16.39
N SER A 140 -9.80 25.48 15.87
CA SER A 140 -10.50 26.54 15.13
C SER A 140 -11.19 26.02 13.87
N ALA A 141 -10.68 24.94 13.27
CA ALA A 141 -11.28 24.27 12.12
C ALA A 141 -12.32 23.19 12.51
N GLY A 142 -12.64 23.02 13.79
CA GLY A 142 -13.56 21.99 14.28
C GLY A 142 -13.04 20.55 14.14
N GLN A 143 -11.72 20.39 14.01
CA GLN A 143 -11.07 19.08 13.91
C GLN A 143 -10.73 18.55 15.29
N ASN A 144 -10.84 17.23 15.47
CA ASN A 144 -10.66 16.56 16.77
C ASN A 144 -9.55 15.50 16.76
N ALA A 145 -8.82 15.37 15.66
CA ALA A 145 -7.72 14.43 15.53
C ALA A 145 -6.60 14.97 14.63
N VAL A 146 -5.40 14.44 14.81
CA VAL A 146 -4.26 14.61 13.90
C VAL A 146 -3.77 13.24 13.44
N VAL A 147 -3.43 13.11 12.15
CA VAL A 147 -2.69 11.96 11.63
C VAL A 147 -1.23 12.36 11.49
N ILE A 148 -0.30 11.61 12.08
CA ILE A 148 1.15 11.85 11.96
C ILE A 148 1.84 10.56 11.50
N ASP A 149 2.81 10.68 10.60
CA ASP A 149 3.60 9.54 10.11
C ASP A 149 4.62 9.12 11.16
N PHE A 150 4.38 7.98 11.81
CA PHE A 150 5.37 7.33 12.68
C PHE A 150 6.30 6.42 11.88
N LYS A 151 5.82 5.90 10.76
CA LYS A 151 6.63 5.31 9.69
C LYS A 151 6.17 5.83 8.34
N ASP A 152 7.04 6.52 7.61
CA ASP A 152 6.74 7.07 6.28
C ASP A 152 6.86 6.00 5.16
N ALA A 153 6.34 6.31 3.96
CA ALA A 153 6.39 5.40 2.81
C ALA A 153 7.81 5.16 2.26
N SER A 154 8.80 5.92 2.72
CA SER A 154 10.20 5.65 2.42
C SER A 154 10.77 4.60 3.38
N GLY A 155 10.14 4.38 4.53
CA GLY A 155 10.53 3.41 5.54
C GLY A 155 11.11 4.04 6.82
N TYR A 156 11.20 5.38 6.90
CA TYR A 156 11.78 6.05 8.07
C TYR A 156 10.85 6.04 9.26
N LEU A 157 11.40 5.75 10.45
CA LEU A 157 10.71 5.89 11.71
C LEU A 157 10.91 7.30 12.27
N SER A 158 9.81 7.97 12.61
CA SER A 158 9.79 9.35 13.10
C SER A 158 10.03 9.48 14.61
N TYR A 159 10.43 8.40 15.27
CA TYR A 159 10.66 8.29 16.71
C TYR A 159 11.89 7.40 16.99
N PRO A 160 12.53 7.52 18.17
CA PRO A 160 13.68 6.68 18.51
C PRO A 160 13.22 5.24 18.79
N SER A 161 13.34 4.38 17.78
CA SER A 161 12.98 2.96 17.88
C SER A 161 14.07 2.14 18.59
N SER A 162 13.64 1.12 19.32
CA SER A 162 14.49 0.14 19.99
C SER A 162 14.60 -1.19 19.23
N ILE A 163 13.87 -1.33 18.11
CA ILE A 163 13.84 -2.53 17.28
C ILE A 163 15.23 -2.83 16.71
N ALA A 164 15.77 -4.01 17.01
CA ALA A 164 17.13 -4.41 16.62
C ALA A 164 17.36 -4.36 15.10
N ALA A 165 16.32 -4.56 14.30
CA ALA A 165 16.39 -4.48 12.84
C ALA A 165 16.75 -3.07 12.32
N VAL A 166 16.45 -2.00 13.08
CA VAL A 166 16.64 -0.60 12.67
C VAL A 166 17.56 0.21 13.58
N LYS A 167 17.65 -0.13 14.87
CA LYS A 167 18.32 0.65 15.93
C LYS A 167 19.73 1.14 15.56
N ASP A 168 20.49 0.32 14.83
CA ASP A 168 21.88 0.61 14.42
C ASP A 168 22.07 0.61 12.89
N LYS A 169 21.00 0.44 12.12
CA LYS A 169 21.06 0.13 10.68
C LYS A 169 20.28 1.11 9.82
N ALA A 170 19.23 1.74 10.36
CA ALA A 170 18.42 2.71 9.65
C ALA A 170 18.80 4.14 10.04
N PRO A 171 18.77 5.11 9.11
CA PRO A 171 19.12 6.48 9.46
C PRO A 171 18.11 7.05 10.47
N SER A 172 18.61 7.42 11.65
CA SER A 172 17.84 8.03 12.74
C SER A 172 17.56 9.52 12.56
N SER A 173 17.99 10.13 11.44
CA SER A 173 18.02 11.59 11.25
C SER A 173 16.65 12.27 11.28
N LYS A 174 15.54 11.52 11.15
CA LYS A 174 14.17 12.04 11.27
C LYS A 174 13.52 11.77 12.63
N ALA A 175 14.13 10.95 13.49
CA ALA A 175 13.54 10.52 14.74
C ALA A 175 13.39 11.70 15.72
N GLN A 176 12.18 11.93 16.21
CA GLN A 176 11.89 12.98 17.18
C GLN A 176 11.93 12.39 18.59
N ALA A 177 12.96 12.74 19.37
CA ALA A 177 13.13 12.25 20.74
C ALA A 177 11.92 12.55 21.66
N ASN A 178 11.21 13.65 21.37
CA ASN A 178 10.07 14.12 22.15
C ASN A 178 8.73 13.48 21.75
N ALA A 179 8.70 12.48 20.86
CA ALA A 179 7.45 11.93 20.32
C ALA A 179 6.40 11.58 21.39
N ALA A 180 6.79 10.86 22.45
CA ALA A 180 5.89 10.49 23.56
C ALA A 180 5.34 11.70 24.34
N ALA A 181 6.18 12.73 24.56
CA ALA A 181 5.74 13.94 25.24
C ALA A 181 4.79 14.77 24.36
N SER A 182 5.07 14.84 23.06
CA SER A 182 4.23 15.54 22.08
C SER A 182 2.86 14.88 21.93
N ILE A 183 2.79 13.54 21.91
CA ILE A 183 1.52 12.79 21.93
C ILE A 183 0.67 13.22 23.13
N LYS A 184 1.23 13.16 24.35
CA LYS A 184 0.53 13.56 25.57
C LYS A 184 0.03 15.01 25.51
N LYS A 185 0.86 15.93 25.00
CA LYS A 185 0.50 17.35 24.87
C LYS A 185 -0.66 17.57 23.90
N ILE A 186 -0.69 16.86 22.77
CA ILE A 186 -1.81 16.89 21.81
C ILE A 186 -3.09 16.37 22.48
N GLN A 187 -3.00 15.23 23.17
CA GLN A 187 -4.13 14.60 23.87
C GLN A 187 -4.70 15.46 25.00
N GLN A 188 -3.85 16.09 25.81
CA GLN A 188 -4.25 17.05 26.85
C GLN A 188 -5.01 18.25 26.28
N SER A 189 -4.81 18.55 25.00
CA SER A 189 -5.54 19.60 24.30
C SER A 189 -6.92 19.14 23.79
N GLY A 190 -7.31 17.87 24.00
CA GLY A 190 -8.55 17.29 23.49
C GLY A 190 -8.50 16.84 22.03
N ILE A 191 -7.30 16.77 21.43
CA ILE A 191 -7.08 16.28 20.06
C ILE A 191 -6.54 14.85 20.14
N LYS A 192 -7.11 13.93 19.36
CA LYS A 192 -6.64 12.55 19.24
C LYS A 192 -5.43 12.44 18.32
N VAL A 193 -4.51 11.53 18.62
CA VAL A 193 -3.36 11.22 17.77
C VAL A 193 -3.58 9.88 17.08
N VAL A 194 -3.64 9.93 15.75
CA VAL A 194 -3.66 8.76 14.87
C VAL A 194 -2.27 8.58 14.28
N ALA A 195 -1.58 7.52 14.66
CA ALA A 195 -0.25 7.22 14.11
C ALA A 195 -0.38 6.45 12.80
N ARG A 196 0.08 7.04 11.70
CA ARG A 196 0.14 6.35 10.42
C ARG A 196 1.46 5.57 10.27
N ILE A 197 1.32 4.33 9.83
CA ILE A 197 2.41 3.41 9.57
C ILE A 197 2.26 2.90 8.13
N TYR A 198 3.17 3.31 7.25
CA TYR A 198 3.32 2.68 5.94
C TYR A 198 3.90 1.28 6.10
N CYS A 199 3.19 0.28 5.59
CA CYS A 199 3.49 -1.13 5.77
C CYS A 199 4.47 -1.63 4.69
N PHE A 200 3.99 -2.22 3.61
CA PHE A 200 4.87 -2.92 2.65
C PHE A 200 5.59 -1.97 1.67
N LYS A 201 5.14 -0.72 1.57
CA LYS A 201 5.84 0.34 0.85
C LYS A 201 6.96 0.90 1.73
N ASP A 202 8.16 0.33 1.57
CA ASP A 202 9.36 0.65 2.35
C ASP A 202 10.61 0.50 1.49
N THR A 203 11.40 1.58 1.42
CA THR A 203 12.57 1.67 0.55
C THR A 203 13.90 1.39 1.26
N GLN A 204 13.88 1.31 2.60
CA GLN A 204 15.05 1.16 3.46
C GLN A 204 15.25 -0.31 3.85
N MET A 205 14.23 -0.94 4.42
CA MET A 205 14.36 -2.25 5.04
C MET A 205 14.75 -3.36 4.05
N PRO A 206 14.20 -3.42 2.82
CA PRO A 206 14.66 -4.38 1.81
C PRO A 206 16.16 -4.28 1.49
N ARG A 207 16.79 -3.11 1.70
CA ARG A 207 18.23 -2.90 1.46
C ARG A 207 19.09 -3.29 2.66
N ILE A 208 18.53 -3.19 3.87
CA ILE A 208 19.18 -3.59 5.13
C ILE A 208 19.13 -5.11 5.28
N ASP A 209 17.96 -5.70 5.05
CA ASP A 209 17.74 -7.14 5.09
C ASP A 209 17.01 -7.58 3.81
N ARG A 210 17.79 -8.20 2.91
CA ARG A 210 17.30 -8.64 1.61
C ARG A 210 16.24 -9.75 1.72
N THR A 211 16.20 -10.50 2.82
CA THR A 211 15.19 -11.55 3.03
C THR A 211 13.78 -10.99 3.20
N MET A 212 13.67 -9.69 3.46
CA MET A 212 12.41 -8.97 3.54
C MET A 212 11.90 -8.47 2.18
N ALA A 213 12.72 -8.52 1.13
CA ALA A 213 12.45 -7.85 -0.14
C ALA A 213 11.57 -8.67 -1.09
N VAL A 214 10.89 -7.96 -2.00
CA VAL A 214 10.44 -8.55 -3.29
C VAL A 214 11.68 -8.74 -4.18
N HIS A 215 11.72 -9.82 -4.95
CA HIS A 215 12.88 -10.18 -5.77
C HIS A 215 12.58 -10.28 -7.28
N TYR A 216 13.58 -10.14 -8.14
CA TYR A 216 13.44 -10.39 -9.58
C TYR A 216 13.54 -11.88 -9.87
N ASN A 217 12.62 -12.42 -10.68
CA ASN A 217 12.75 -13.72 -11.38
C ASN A 217 13.29 -14.89 -10.53
N LYS A 218 12.79 -15.07 -9.29
CA LYS A 218 13.27 -16.09 -8.34
C LYS A 218 14.78 -16.05 -8.06
N THR A 219 15.39 -14.87 -8.23
CA THR A 219 16.78 -14.59 -7.85
C THR A 219 16.82 -13.93 -6.48
N GLN A 220 18.02 -13.60 -5.98
CA GLN A 220 18.20 -12.78 -4.77
C GLN A 220 18.35 -11.29 -5.07
N MET A 221 18.10 -10.85 -6.30
CA MET A 221 18.19 -9.44 -6.70
C MET A 221 16.91 -8.72 -6.29
N ILE A 222 17.04 -7.65 -5.50
CA ILE A 222 15.90 -6.84 -5.03
C ILE A 222 15.15 -6.27 -6.24
N TRP A 223 13.84 -6.52 -6.29
CA TRP A 223 12.93 -5.94 -7.27
C TRP A 223 12.64 -4.47 -6.98
N LEU A 224 12.49 -3.67 -8.03
CA LEU A 224 12.11 -2.26 -7.95
C LEU A 224 10.80 -2.03 -8.71
N ASP A 225 9.94 -1.16 -8.16
CA ASP A 225 8.66 -0.77 -8.76
C ASP A 225 8.76 0.07 -10.04
N ASN A 226 9.97 0.48 -10.39
CA ASN A 226 10.32 1.13 -11.65
C ASN A 226 11.79 0.87 -11.96
N GLU A 227 12.26 1.31 -13.12
CA GLU A 227 13.67 1.30 -13.46
C GLU A 227 14.49 2.07 -12.41
N ALA A 228 15.66 1.54 -12.04
CA ALA A 228 16.56 2.19 -11.08
C ALA A 228 16.96 3.61 -11.53
N SER A 229 17.20 3.81 -12.83
CA SER A 229 17.50 5.10 -13.46
C SER A 229 16.34 6.11 -13.35
N LYS A 230 15.11 5.64 -13.20
CA LYS A 230 13.89 6.45 -12.99
C LYS A 230 13.51 6.55 -11.52
N GLY A 231 14.42 6.16 -10.61
CA GLY A 231 14.22 6.26 -9.18
C GLY A 231 13.41 5.12 -8.57
N GLY A 232 13.30 3.98 -9.25
CA GLY A 232 12.59 2.78 -8.77
C GLY A 232 12.92 2.41 -7.32
N LYS A 233 11.87 2.04 -6.59
CA LYS A 233 11.91 1.79 -5.15
C LYS A 233 11.70 0.31 -4.87
N PRO A 234 12.45 -0.26 -3.91
CA PRO A 234 12.19 -1.60 -3.44
C PRO A 234 10.97 -1.59 -2.53
N TRP A 235 10.45 -2.79 -2.29
CA TRP A 235 9.29 -3.04 -1.45
C TRP A 235 9.58 -4.18 -0.50
N LEU A 236 8.93 -4.15 0.66
CA LEU A 236 8.84 -5.33 1.52
C LEU A 236 7.91 -6.34 0.87
N ASN A 237 8.25 -7.62 0.98
CA ASN A 237 7.43 -8.71 0.49
C ASN A 237 6.35 -9.05 1.53
N PRO A 238 5.04 -8.95 1.19
CA PRO A 238 3.96 -9.33 2.10
C PRO A 238 4.04 -10.77 2.61
N TYR A 239 4.65 -11.69 1.87
CA TYR A 239 4.83 -13.09 2.28
C TYR A 239 6.06 -13.32 3.17
N SER A 240 6.96 -12.35 3.32
CA SER A 240 8.14 -12.51 4.18
C SER A 240 7.74 -12.39 5.65
N GLN A 241 7.88 -13.49 6.40
CA GLN A 241 7.62 -13.48 7.85
C GLN A 241 8.54 -12.49 8.58
N THR A 242 9.79 -12.33 8.12
CA THR A 242 10.73 -11.37 8.66
C THR A 242 10.21 -9.93 8.49
N ALA A 243 9.66 -9.60 7.31
CA ALA A 243 9.05 -8.29 7.05
C ALA A 243 7.80 -8.06 7.91
N GLN A 244 6.91 -9.05 8.00
CA GLN A 244 5.70 -8.96 8.83
C GLN A 244 6.05 -8.78 10.31
N ASN A 245 7.03 -9.54 10.83
CA ASN A 245 7.48 -9.42 12.22
C ASN A 245 8.05 -8.04 12.52
N TYR A 246 8.89 -7.49 11.64
CA TYR A 246 9.40 -6.13 11.77
C TYR A 246 8.27 -5.09 11.86
N LEU A 247 7.29 -5.15 10.95
CA LEU A 247 6.16 -4.22 10.98
C LEU A 247 5.29 -4.40 12.25
N LEU A 248 5.11 -5.63 12.73
CA LEU A 248 4.43 -5.91 13.99
C LEU A 248 5.16 -5.32 15.20
N GLU A 249 6.49 -5.34 15.21
CA GLU A 249 7.28 -4.67 16.24
C GLU A 249 7.11 -3.15 16.19
N VAL A 250 7.12 -2.55 14.99
CA VAL A 250 6.84 -1.10 14.82
C VAL A 250 5.46 -0.75 15.37
N VAL A 251 4.44 -1.54 15.03
CA VAL A 251 3.07 -1.35 15.54
C VAL A 251 3.01 -1.42 17.07
N LYS A 252 3.73 -2.37 17.69
CA LYS A 252 3.80 -2.53 19.16
C LYS A 252 4.51 -1.35 19.84
N GLU A 253 5.62 -0.86 19.26
CA GLU A 253 6.31 0.32 19.78
C GLU A 253 5.42 1.56 19.70
N VAL A 254 4.81 1.82 18.54
CA VAL A 254 3.91 2.98 18.34
C VAL A 254 2.71 2.92 19.28
N LYS A 255 2.13 1.74 19.49
CA LYS A 255 1.09 1.54 20.52
C LYS A 255 1.61 1.95 21.90
N SER A 256 2.83 1.53 22.25
CA SER A 256 3.44 1.81 23.56
C SER A 256 3.77 3.29 23.78
N LEU A 257 3.84 4.10 22.71
CA LEU A 257 3.96 5.56 22.80
C LEU A 257 2.64 6.24 23.24
N GLY A 258 1.51 5.51 23.27
CA GLY A 258 0.24 5.98 23.83
C GLY A 258 -0.69 6.68 22.84
N VAL A 259 -0.62 6.33 21.55
CA VAL A 259 -1.47 6.91 20.50
C VAL A 259 -2.93 6.43 20.62
N ASP A 260 -3.88 7.24 20.15
CA ASP A 260 -5.32 6.94 20.23
C ASP A 260 -5.78 5.90 19.20
N ALA A 261 -5.12 5.86 18.04
CA ALA A 261 -5.36 4.86 17.00
C ALA A 261 -4.13 4.68 16.12
N ILE A 262 -4.05 3.54 15.43
CA ILE A 262 -3.04 3.26 14.43
C ILE A 262 -3.71 3.17 13.06
N LEU A 263 -3.21 3.90 12.09
CA LEU A 263 -3.61 3.83 10.69
C LEU A 263 -2.56 3.05 9.90
N LEU A 264 -2.89 1.82 9.50
CA LEU A 264 -2.07 1.04 8.59
C LEU A 264 -2.30 1.51 7.17
N ASP A 265 -1.27 2.08 6.55
CA ASP A 265 -1.28 2.52 5.15
C ASP A 265 -0.35 1.61 4.32
N GLY A 266 -0.61 1.48 3.02
CA GLY A 266 0.19 0.64 2.14
C GLY A 266 0.18 -0.86 2.49
N VAL A 267 -0.92 -1.38 3.04
CA VAL A 267 -1.14 -2.84 3.20
C VAL A 267 -1.55 -3.43 1.86
N GLN A 268 -0.59 -3.53 0.96
CA GLN A 268 -0.82 -3.92 -0.42
C GLN A 268 0.44 -4.50 -1.07
N PHE A 269 0.26 -5.17 -2.20
CA PHE A 269 1.32 -5.45 -3.15
C PHE A 269 1.69 -4.17 -3.94
N PRO A 270 2.91 -4.10 -4.49
CA PRO A 270 3.23 -3.08 -5.48
C PRO A 270 2.28 -3.23 -6.69
N ASP A 271 2.02 -2.12 -7.36
CA ASP A 271 1.28 -2.15 -8.62
C ASP A 271 2.18 -2.78 -9.70
N LEU A 272 1.85 -4.00 -10.10
CA LEU A 272 2.69 -4.81 -10.98
C LEU A 272 2.29 -4.56 -12.42
N ASN A 273 3.09 -3.75 -13.12
CA ASN A 273 3.04 -3.67 -14.58
C ASN A 273 3.87 -4.79 -15.27
N SER A 274 4.46 -5.72 -14.49
CA SER A 274 5.40 -6.72 -15.00
C SER A 274 5.44 -8.00 -14.17
N ASN A 275 5.51 -9.15 -14.86
CA ASN A 275 5.56 -10.49 -14.28
C ASN A 275 6.94 -10.90 -13.75
N VAL A 276 7.89 -9.96 -13.66
CA VAL A 276 9.26 -10.24 -13.21
C VAL A 276 9.44 -10.14 -11.69
N ALA A 277 8.42 -9.64 -10.97
CA ALA A 277 8.40 -9.63 -9.52
C ALA A 277 8.15 -11.05 -8.98
N THR A 278 8.94 -11.46 -8.00
CA THR A 278 8.82 -12.70 -7.26
C THR A 278 8.63 -12.37 -5.79
N PHE A 279 7.56 -12.90 -5.22
CA PHE A 279 7.25 -12.80 -3.80
C PHE A 279 7.57 -14.15 -3.16
N ASP A 280 8.76 -14.28 -2.57
CA ASP A 280 9.16 -15.52 -1.92
C ASP A 280 8.13 -15.90 -0.83
N GLY A 281 7.67 -17.15 -0.83
CA GLY A 281 6.59 -17.63 0.03
C GLY A 281 5.18 -17.52 -0.57
N GLU A 282 5.04 -16.93 -1.75
CA GLU A 282 3.78 -16.90 -2.50
C GLU A 282 3.30 -18.32 -2.86
N GLY A 283 1.98 -18.53 -2.75
CA GLY A 283 1.33 -19.83 -2.93
C GLY A 283 0.99 -20.55 -1.60
N SER A 284 1.55 -20.12 -0.47
CA SER A 284 1.17 -20.61 0.86
C SER A 284 -0.26 -20.22 1.26
N VAL A 285 -0.66 -19.00 0.90
CA VAL A 285 -2.02 -18.45 0.96
C VAL A 285 -2.22 -17.49 -0.22
N SER A 286 -3.47 -17.13 -0.52
CA SER A 286 -3.75 -16.13 -1.56
C SER A 286 -3.16 -14.75 -1.19
N ARG A 287 -2.91 -13.91 -2.20
CA ARG A 287 -2.40 -12.54 -2.00
C ARG A 287 -3.31 -11.73 -1.09
N ASN A 288 -4.63 -11.83 -1.29
CA ASN A 288 -5.57 -11.17 -0.43
C ASN A 288 -5.50 -11.67 1.02
N ALA A 289 -5.45 -12.99 1.20
CA ALA A 289 -5.39 -13.61 2.52
C ALA A 289 -4.13 -13.22 3.30
N VAL A 290 -2.95 -13.13 2.67
CA VAL A 290 -1.73 -12.69 3.39
C VAL A 290 -1.84 -11.25 3.90
N LEU A 291 -2.45 -10.34 3.12
CA LEU A 291 -2.67 -8.96 3.54
C LEU A 291 -3.69 -8.89 4.70
N VAL A 292 -4.81 -9.61 4.58
CA VAL A 292 -5.85 -9.67 5.63
C VAL A 292 -5.31 -10.27 6.92
N ASN A 293 -4.55 -11.36 6.83
CA ASN A 293 -3.90 -12.00 7.99
C ASN A 293 -2.91 -11.06 8.67
N PHE A 294 -2.15 -10.27 7.90
CA PHE A 294 -1.26 -9.26 8.44
C PHE A 294 -2.03 -8.18 9.21
N VAL A 295 -3.11 -7.62 8.65
CA VAL A 295 -3.96 -6.65 9.38
C VAL A 295 -4.49 -7.25 10.68
N ASN A 296 -4.98 -8.50 10.64
CA ASN A 296 -5.49 -9.19 11.82
C ASN A 296 -4.41 -9.42 12.89
N SER A 297 -3.17 -9.66 12.47
CA SER A 297 -2.02 -9.76 13.37
C SER A 297 -1.71 -8.42 14.04
N CYS A 298 -1.79 -7.30 13.30
CA CYS A 298 -1.66 -5.96 13.88
C CYS A 298 -2.79 -5.65 14.87
N VAL A 299 -4.04 -5.95 14.52
CA VAL A 299 -5.20 -5.77 15.42
C VAL A 299 -4.97 -6.53 16.73
N SER A 300 -4.52 -7.79 16.64
CA SER A 300 -4.24 -8.63 17.81
C SER A 300 -3.11 -8.07 18.68
N ALA A 301 -2.02 -7.58 18.06
CA ALA A 301 -0.92 -6.93 18.76
C ALA A 301 -1.34 -5.60 19.44
N CYS A 302 -2.33 -4.92 18.88
CA CYS A 302 -2.81 -3.64 19.34
C CYS A 302 -3.86 -3.68 20.45
N SER A 303 -4.25 -4.87 20.98
CA SER A 303 -5.32 -5.03 21.98
C SER A 303 -5.53 -3.79 22.89
N GLY A 304 -6.71 -3.17 22.77
CA GLY A 304 -7.08 -1.91 23.45
C GLY A 304 -6.94 -0.63 22.60
N THR A 305 -6.10 -0.62 21.57
CA THR A 305 -5.88 0.51 20.65
C THR A 305 -6.51 0.20 19.28
N PRO A 306 -7.47 1.02 18.80
CA PRO A 306 -8.08 0.85 17.49
C PRO A 306 -7.06 0.83 16.34
N VAL A 307 -7.20 -0.15 15.46
CA VAL A 307 -6.45 -0.23 14.20
C VAL A 307 -7.38 0.10 13.04
N ILE A 308 -7.03 1.13 12.27
CA ILE A 308 -7.69 1.58 11.06
C ILE A 308 -6.85 1.08 9.88
N CYS A 309 -7.50 0.58 8.83
CA CYS A 309 -6.82 0.10 7.63
C CYS A 309 -7.14 1.01 6.44
N ALA A 310 -6.11 1.58 5.81
CA ALA A 310 -6.28 2.37 4.60
C ALA A 310 -6.54 1.47 3.38
N MET A 311 -7.45 1.88 2.52
CA MET A 311 -7.81 1.13 1.30
C MET A 311 -8.15 2.09 0.17
N LYS A 312 -7.77 1.74 -1.07
CA LYS A 312 -8.18 2.50 -2.26
C LYS A 312 -9.66 2.36 -2.55
N GLY A 313 -10.28 3.44 -3.00
CA GLY A 313 -11.71 3.52 -3.29
C GLY A 313 -12.19 2.47 -4.29
N GLU A 314 -11.42 2.21 -5.34
CA GLU A 314 -11.77 1.22 -6.37
C GLU A 314 -11.87 -0.19 -5.78
N ALA A 315 -10.86 -0.58 -5.00
CA ALA A 315 -10.85 -1.85 -4.29
C ALA A 315 -12.01 -1.93 -3.27
N ALA A 316 -12.27 -0.82 -2.58
CA ALA A 316 -13.36 -0.72 -1.61
C ALA A 316 -14.74 -0.85 -2.27
N ALA A 317 -14.91 -0.30 -3.48
CA ALA A 317 -16.13 -0.35 -4.27
C ALA A 317 -16.33 -1.67 -5.03
N GLY A 318 -15.45 -2.65 -4.84
CA GLY A 318 -15.56 -3.98 -5.45
C GLY A 318 -14.96 -4.08 -6.87
N SER A 319 -14.25 -3.05 -7.33
CA SER A 319 -13.44 -3.17 -8.54
C SER A 319 -12.21 -4.03 -8.25
N SER A 320 -11.83 -4.91 -9.18
CA SER A 320 -10.60 -5.69 -9.05
C SER A 320 -9.41 -4.75 -8.94
N SER A 321 -8.61 -4.93 -7.90
CA SER A 321 -7.40 -4.16 -7.66
C SER A 321 -6.24 -5.11 -7.46
N ASP A 322 -5.32 -5.14 -8.42
CA ASP A 322 -4.20 -6.08 -8.44
C ASP A 322 -3.28 -5.94 -7.22
N ILE A 323 -3.25 -4.74 -6.63
CA ILE A 323 -2.50 -4.44 -5.42
C ILE A 323 -3.08 -5.10 -4.15
N TYR A 324 -4.36 -5.48 -4.13
CA TYR A 324 -4.99 -6.19 -3.01
C TYR A 324 -5.44 -7.62 -3.37
N ASN A 325 -5.55 -7.92 -4.67
CA ASN A 325 -6.18 -9.13 -5.20
C ASN A 325 -7.61 -9.31 -4.65
N GLY A 326 -8.38 -8.23 -4.61
CA GLY A 326 -9.69 -8.14 -3.96
C GLY A 326 -9.82 -6.84 -3.15
N SER A 327 -10.29 -6.96 -1.91
CA SER A 327 -10.42 -5.85 -0.96
C SER A 327 -9.96 -6.27 0.44
N LEU A 328 -9.81 -5.32 1.36
CA LEU A 328 -9.42 -5.61 2.74
C LEU A 328 -10.62 -5.75 3.69
N TRP A 329 -11.86 -5.77 3.18
CA TRP A 329 -13.07 -5.78 4.01
C TRP A 329 -13.14 -6.95 5.00
N SER A 330 -12.56 -8.10 4.67
CA SER A 330 -12.53 -9.28 5.54
C SER A 330 -11.59 -9.14 6.75
N ALA A 331 -10.76 -8.09 6.81
CA ALA A 331 -9.93 -7.82 7.97
C ALA A 331 -10.78 -7.36 9.18
N ASN A 332 -10.26 -7.65 10.37
CA ASN A 332 -10.82 -7.31 11.68
C ASN A 332 -10.44 -5.89 12.12
N ALA A 333 -10.11 -5.00 11.18
CA ALA A 333 -9.83 -3.60 11.49
C ALA A 333 -11.05 -2.93 12.14
N PHE A 334 -10.78 -2.01 13.08
CA PHE A 334 -11.82 -1.23 13.75
C PHE A 334 -12.63 -0.38 12.75
N ALA A 335 -11.94 0.18 11.75
CA ALA A 335 -12.51 0.94 10.66
C ALA A 335 -11.62 0.88 9.41
N PHE A 336 -12.16 1.28 8.27
CA PHE A 336 -11.47 1.35 6.99
C PHE A 336 -11.42 2.80 6.51
N ALA A 337 -10.21 3.34 6.35
CA ALA A 337 -10.00 4.66 5.78
C ALA A 337 -9.91 4.53 4.26
N VAL A 338 -10.95 4.95 3.54
CA VAL A 338 -11.08 4.72 2.11
C VAL A 338 -10.73 5.99 1.33
N ASP A 339 -9.68 5.90 0.51
CA ASP A 339 -9.25 6.97 -0.41
C ASP A 339 -10.15 6.99 -1.64
N LEU A 340 -11.09 7.94 -1.67
CA LEU A 340 -12.05 8.11 -2.76
C LEU A 340 -11.58 9.05 -3.85
N SER A 341 -10.34 9.58 -3.76
CA SER A 341 -9.84 10.57 -4.71
C SER A 341 -9.74 10.05 -6.15
N SER A 342 -9.51 8.74 -6.30
CA SER A 342 -9.39 8.07 -7.60
C SER A 342 -10.70 7.41 -8.05
N LEU A 343 -11.73 7.38 -7.18
CA LEU A 343 -13.05 6.88 -7.54
C LEU A 343 -13.78 7.89 -8.43
N LYS A 344 -14.36 7.43 -9.55
CA LYS A 344 -15.21 8.30 -10.37
C LYS A 344 -16.41 8.81 -9.57
N ALA A 345 -16.84 10.04 -9.84
CA ALA A 345 -17.92 10.68 -9.09
C ALA A 345 -19.27 9.92 -9.15
N ASP A 346 -19.50 9.17 -10.23
CA ASP A 346 -20.67 8.35 -10.49
C ASP A 346 -20.51 6.88 -10.04
N ALA A 347 -19.34 6.49 -9.54
CA ALA A 347 -19.10 5.12 -9.11
C ALA A 347 -19.94 4.77 -7.87
N GLN A 348 -20.64 3.64 -7.94
CA GLN A 348 -21.44 3.15 -6.82
C GLN A 348 -20.56 2.77 -5.64
N ARG A 349 -20.82 3.37 -4.47
CA ARG A 349 -20.13 3.10 -3.21
C ARG A 349 -20.81 1.95 -2.45
N ASN A 350 -20.75 0.75 -3.01
CA ASN A 350 -21.39 -0.45 -2.44
C ASN A 350 -20.56 -1.04 -1.27
N PHE A 351 -20.31 -0.23 -0.24
CA PHE A 351 -19.52 -0.65 0.92
C PHE A 351 -20.34 -1.57 1.86
N PRO A 352 -19.72 -2.55 2.52
CA PRO A 352 -20.44 -3.43 3.44
C PRO A 352 -21.02 -2.65 4.64
N ALA A 353 -22.33 -2.73 4.85
CA ALA A 353 -23.03 -2.01 5.92
C ALA A 353 -22.54 -2.36 7.35
N SER A 354 -21.93 -3.53 7.53
CA SER A 354 -21.37 -3.98 8.81
C SER A 354 -20.00 -3.36 9.13
N LYS A 355 -19.40 -2.62 8.19
CA LYS A 355 -18.05 -2.06 8.34
C LYS A 355 -18.11 -0.57 8.60
N LYS A 356 -17.25 -0.08 9.51
CA LYS A 356 -17.06 1.35 9.74
C LYS A 356 -16.16 1.88 8.64
N VAL A 357 -16.71 2.76 7.81
CA VAL A 357 -15.96 3.42 6.74
C VAL A 357 -15.60 4.82 7.21
N ILE A 358 -14.41 5.25 6.84
CA ILE A 358 -13.91 6.58 7.07
C ILE A 358 -13.48 7.12 5.71
N GLU A 359 -14.08 8.20 5.23
CA GLU A 359 -13.67 8.80 3.97
C GLU A 359 -12.29 9.45 4.12
N MET A 360 -11.40 9.29 3.14
CA MET A 360 -10.14 10.03 3.04
C MET A 360 -10.26 11.03 1.89
N LYS A 361 -10.35 12.32 2.22
CA LYS A 361 -10.43 13.42 1.24
C LYS A 361 -9.11 14.15 1.10
N SER A 362 -8.71 14.52 -0.11
CA SER A 362 -7.64 15.50 -0.31
C SER A 362 -8.12 16.92 -0.01
N SER A 363 -7.36 17.71 0.76
CA SER A 363 -7.65 19.13 0.98
C SER A 363 -7.29 20.00 -0.24
N ALA A 364 -8.14 20.98 -0.57
CA ALA A 364 -7.94 21.93 -1.67
C ALA A 364 -7.10 23.17 -1.29
N SER A 365 -6.95 23.48 0.01
CA SER A 365 -6.24 24.68 0.48
C SER A 365 -4.87 24.31 1.08
N ASN A 366 -3.84 24.39 0.25
CA ASN A 366 -2.40 24.49 0.53
C ASN A 366 -1.74 23.50 1.52
N THR A 367 -0.73 22.80 0.96
CA THR A 367 0.38 22.09 1.61
C THR A 367 0.00 20.90 2.49
N ASP A 368 0.40 19.72 2.01
CA ASP A 368 0.31 18.39 2.61
C ASP A 368 -1.08 17.75 2.58
N SER A 369 -1.09 16.54 2.01
CA SER A 369 -2.13 15.53 1.84
C SER A 369 -3.03 15.35 3.08
N THR A 370 -3.84 16.36 3.37
CA THR A 370 -4.67 16.45 4.56
C THR A 370 -5.92 15.61 4.33
N TYR A 371 -5.96 14.43 4.95
CA TYR A 371 -7.15 13.58 4.99
C TYR A 371 -8.05 13.98 6.15
N ILE A 372 -9.27 14.41 5.82
CA ILE A 372 -10.36 14.45 6.80
C ILE A 372 -10.97 13.07 6.80
N LEU A 373 -10.62 12.30 7.84
CA LEU A 373 -11.41 11.14 8.23
C LEU A 373 -12.84 11.64 8.51
N THR A 374 -13.88 11.03 7.96
CA THR A 374 -15.30 11.28 8.32
C THR A 374 -16.07 9.95 8.28
N LYS A 375 -16.94 9.69 9.26
CA LYS A 375 -17.72 8.45 9.34
C LYS A 375 -18.85 8.43 8.31
#